data_AF-A0A6F8PV45-F1
#
_entry.id   AF-A0A6F8PV45-F1
#
_cell.length_a   1.000
_cell.length_b   1.000
_cell.length_c   1.000
_cell.angle_alpha   90.00
_cell.angle_beta   90.00
_cell.angle_gamma   90.00
#
_symmetry.space_group_name_H-M   'P 1'
#
loop_
_entity.id
_entity.type
_entity.pdbx_description
1 polymer ?
#
loop_
_entity_poly.entity_id
_entity_poly.type
_entity_poly.pdbx_seq_one_letter_code
_entity_poly.pdbx_strand_id
1 'polypeptide(L)' 'MDISGISAGGAVSAALAQKEAGTEAQVQVTMLKKALDTQTEGALALLDALPQASNTQGLPANLGQNINTKA' A
#
# COMPACT_ATOMS: atom_id res chain seq x y z
N MET A 1 -5.85 21.29 -47.56
CA MET A 1 -5.71 20.24 -46.53
C MET A 1 -4.36 19.60 -46.74
N ASP A 2 -3.42 19.97 -45.90
CA ASP A 2 -2.01 19.57 -45.99
C ASP A 2 -1.86 18.15 -45.40
N ILE A 3 -1.60 17.16 -46.25
CA ILE A 3 -1.38 15.76 -45.86
C ILE A 3 0.10 15.51 -45.50
N SER A 4 0.95 16.53 -45.57
CA SER A 4 2.39 16.42 -45.24
C SER A 4 2.68 16.32 -43.74
N GLY A 5 1.66 16.48 -42.87
CA GLY A 5 1.77 16.31 -41.42
C GLY A 5 1.75 14.86 -40.92
N ILE A 6 1.39 13.89 -41.76
CA ILE A 6 1.39 12.45 -41.43
C ILE A 6 2.38 11.75 -42.36
N SER A 7 3.67 12.06 -42.24
CA SER A 7 4.69 11.17 -42.79
C SER A 7 4.65 9.85 -41.99
N ALA A 8 4.96 8.71 -42.63
CA ALA A 8 5.07 7.44 -41.92
C ALA A 8 6.02 7.54 -40.71
N GLY A 9 7.04 8.41 -40.77
CA GLY A 9 7.91 8.74 -39.64
C GLY A 9 7.19 9.50 -38.51
N GLY A 10 6.34 10.48 -38.83
CA GLY A 10 5.55 11.21 -37.82
C GLY A 10 4.52 10.34 -37.11
N ALA A 11 3.86 9.43 -37.83
CA ALA A 11 2.92 8.47 -37.25
C ALA A 11 3.62 7.45 -36.33
N VAL A 12 4.80 6.96 -36.72
CA VAL A 12 5.62 6.06 -35.89
C VAL A 12 6.11 6.76 -34.62
N SER A 13 6.60 8.01 -34.74
CA SER A 13 7.01 8.80 -33.58
C SER A 13 5.85 9.10 -32.62
N ALA A 14 4.66 9.40 -33.15
CA ALA A 14 3.46 9.61 -32.33
C ALA A 14 3.01 8.31 -31.62
N ALA A 15 3.11 7.16 -32.29
CA ALA A 15 2.81 5.86 -31.69
C ALA A 15 3.81 5.49 -30.58
N LEU A 16 5.11 5.79 -30.78
CA LEU A 16 6.12 5.63 -29.73
C LEU A 16 5.82 6.51 -28.52
N ALA A 17 5.56 7.80 -28.73
CA ALA A 17 5.24 8.74 -27.65
C ALA A 17 3.99 8.32 -26.86
N GLN A 18 2.95 7.82 -27.53
CA GLN A 18 1.76 7.27 -26.85
C GLN A 18 2.08 6.02 -26.03
N LYS A 19 2.95 5.13 -26.56
CA LYS A 19 3.36 3.93 -25.84
C LYS A 19 4.18 4.28 -24.60
N GLU A 20 5.08 5.25 -24.71
CA GLU A 20 5.87 5.78 -23.58
C GLU A 20 4.95 6.38 -22.51
N ALA A 21 4.04 7.27 -22.90
CA ALA A 21 3.08 7.88 -21.97
C ALA A 21 2.18 6.84 -21.28
N GLY A 22 1.74 5.81 -22.02
CA GLY A 22 0.96 4.70 -21.44
C GLY A 22 1.78 3.86 -20.46
N THR A 23 3.07 3.66 -20.74
CA THR A 23 3.99 2.94 -19.85
C THR A 23 4.23 3.73 -18.57
N GLU A 24 4.46 5.04 -18.66
CA GLU A 24 4.64 5.92 -17.50
C GLU A 24 3.40 5.93 -16.60
N ALA A 25 2.21 6.05 -17.19
CA ALA A 25 0.95 5.98 -16.43
C ALA A 25 0.79 4.63 -15.71
N GLN A 26 1.15 3.53 -16.37
CA GLN A 26 1.09 2.19 -15.77
C GLN A 26 2.10 2.03 -14.63
N VAL A 27 3.32 2.56 -14.78
CA VAL A 27 4.33 2.56 -13.71
C VAL A 27 3.86 3.36 -12.51
N GLN A 28 3.29 4.55 -12.71
CA GLN A 28 2.76 5.38 -11.61
C GLN A 28 1.67 4.64 -10.82
N VAL A 29 0.71 4.03 -11.52
CA VAL A 29 -0.36 3.24 -10.87
C VAL A 29 0.21 2.02 -10.14
N THR A 30 1.20 1.34 -10.72
CA THR A 30 1.85 0.18 -10.11
C THR A 30 2.62 0.56 -8.84
N MET A 31 3.34 1.68 -8.88
CA MET A 31 4.05 2.23 -7.71
C MET A 31 3.08 2.65 -6.61
N LEU A 32 1.95 3.27 -6.96
CA LEU A 32 0.89 3.60 -6.00
C LEU A 32 0.32 2.33 -5.35
N LYS A 33 -0.02 1.29 -6.13
CA LYS A 33 -0.49 0.02 -5.59
C LYS A 33 0.53 -0.59 -4.63
N LYS A 34 1.80 -0.66 -5.05
CA LYS A 34 2.89 -1.17 -4.21
C LYS A 34 3.03 -0.39 -2.90
N ALA A 35 2.86 0.94 -2.92
CA ALA A 35 2.89 1.75 -1.71
C ALA A 35 1.73 1.41 -0.76
N LEU A 36 0.52 1.19 -1.29
CA LEU A 36 -0.65 0.76 -0.51
C LEU A 36 -0.45 -0.66 0.08
N ASP A 37 0.10 -1.58 -0.72
CA ASP A 37 0.40 -2.94 -0.27
C ASP A 37 1.43 -2.92 0.86
N THR A 38 2.55 -2.20 0.69
CA THR A 38 3.57 -2.04 1.73
C THR A 38 3.03 -1.35 2.99
N GLN A 39 2.14 -0.36 2.85
CA GLN A 39 1.50 0.27 4.00
C GLN A 39 0.63 -0.74 4.77
N THR A 40 -0.10 -1.59 4.05
CA THR A 40 -0.96 -2.62 4.63
C THR A 40 -0.14 -3.68 5.37
N GLU A 41 0.92 -4.18 4.74
CA GLU A 41 1.88 -5.11 5.38
C GLU A 41 2.50 -4.50 6.64
N GLY A 42 2.90 -3.24 6.60
CA GLY A 42 3.41 -2.52 7.76
C GLY A 42 2.39 -2.38 8.88
N ALA A 43 1.14 -2.07 8.54
CA ALA A 43 0.04 -1.98 9.51
C ALA A 43 -0.26 -3.33 10.18
N LEU A 44 -0.22 -4.43 9.42
CA LEU A 44 -0.38 -5.79 9.96
C LEU A 44 0.77 -6.18 10.90
N ALA A 45 2.02 -5.84 10.52
CA ALA A 45 3.17 -6.08 11.38
C ALA A 45 3.08 -5.32 12.71
N LEU A 46 2.52 -4.11 12.71
CA LEU A 46 2.26 -3.35 13.93
C LEU A 46 1.15 -4.00 14.78
N LEU A 47 0.11 -4.54 14.15
CA LEU A 47 -0.96 -5.26 14.84
C LEU A 47 -0.42 -6.54 15.52
N ASP A 48 0.42 -7.30 14.83
CA ASP A 48 1.06 -8.51 15.37
C ASP A 48 2.07 -8.19 16.49
N ALA A 49 2.67 -7.00 16.46
CA ALA A 49 3.58 -6.54 17.51
C ALA A 49 2.84 -6.12 18.80
N LEU A 50 1.50 -6.02 18.79
CA LEU A 50 0.76 -5.73 20.00
C LEU A 50 0.93 -6.91 20.99
N PRO A 51 1.28 -6.63 22.26
CA PRO A 51 1.36 -7.67 23.26
C PRO A 51 0.00 -8.35 23.39
N GLN A 52 -0.03 -9.67 23.26
CA GLN A 52 -1.25 -10.43 23.57
C GLN A 52 -1.61 -10.14 25.02
N ALA A 53 -2.88 -9.82 25.27
CA ALA A 53 -3.37 -9.56 26.62
C ALA A 53 -2.92 -10.71 27.52
N SER A 54 -2.08 -10.40 28.52
CA SER A 54 -1.56 -11.38 29.46
C SER A 54 -2.73 -12.15 30.02
N ASN A 55 -2.83 -13.40 29.60
CA ASN A 55 -3.86 -14.32 30.04
C ASN A 55 -3.80 -14.32 31.57
N THR A 56 -4.91 -14.02 32.24
CA THR A 56 -5.02 -13.94 33.72
C THR A 56 -4.83 -15.30 34.40
N GLN A 57 -4.23 -16.25 33.68
CA GLN A 57 -4.03 -17.66 33.99
C GLN A 57 -3.04 -17.92 35.15
N GLY A 58 -2.75 -16.90 35.96
CA GLY A 58 -1.96 -17.00 37.18
C GLY A 58 -2.48 -16.15 38.33
N LEU A 59 -3.68 -15.55 38.21
CA LEU A 59 -4.24 -14.75 39.29
C LEU A 59 -4.98 -15.68 40.29
N PRO A 60 -4.60 -15.69 41.58
CA PRO A 60 -5.37 -16.35 42.62
C PRO A 60 -6.82 -15.85 42.64
N ALA A 61 -7.77 -16.73 42.99
CA ALA A 61 -9.21 -16.44 42.95
C ALA A 61 -9.66 -15.21 43.79
N ASN A 62 -8.78 -14.71 44.65
CA ASN A 62 -8.99 -13.58 45.56
C ASN A 62 -8.33 -12.26 45.10
N LEU A 63 -7.70 -12.21 43.92
CA LEU A 63 -7.28 -10.93 43.33
C LEU A 63 -8.47 -10.26 42.63
N GLY A 64 -8.82 -9.05 43.08
CA GLY A 64 -9.99 -8.29 42.62
C GLY A 64 -10.85 -7.73 43.75
N GLN A 65 -10.64 -8.18 44.99
CA GLN A 65 -11.44 -7.72 46.13
C GLN A 65 -11.04 -6.33 46.66
N ASN A 66 -9.81 -5.85 46.42
CA ASN A 66 -9.30 -4.59 47.01
C ASN A 66 -8.24 -3.81 46.18
N ILE A 67 -7.94 -4.17 44.93
CA ILE A 67 -6.87 -3.48 44.16
C ILE A 67 -7.48 -2.61 43.04
N ASN A 68 -7.28 -1.30 43.15
CA ASN A 68 -7.46 -0.36 42.04
C ASN A 68 -6.36 -0.59 41.00
N THR A 69 -6.54 -1.60 40.15
CA THR A 69 -5.58 -1.86 39.07
C THR A 69 -5.89 -0.89 37.94
N LYS A 70 -5.01 0.10 37.73
CA LYS A 70 -5.12 1.05 36.64
C LYS A 70 -4.77 0.31 35.34
N ALA A 71 -5.68 0.34 34.37
CA ALA A 71 -5.51 -0.16 33.01
C ALA A 71 -4.39 0.59 32.27
#